data_AF-A0A7Y0XDV5-F1
#
_entry.id   AF-A0A7Y0XDV5-F1
#
_cell.length_a   1.000
_cell.length_b   1.000
_cell.length_c   1.000
_cell.angle_alpha   90.00
_cell.angle_beta   90.00
_cell.angle_gamma   90.00
#
_symmetry.space_group_name_H-M   'P 1'
#
loop_
_entity.id
_entity.type
_entity.pdbx_description
1 polymer ?
#
loop_
_entity_poly.entity_id
_entity_poly.type
_entity_poly.pdbx_seq_one_letter_code
_entity_poly.pdbx_strand_id
1 'polypeptide(L)'
;MDIKSSVIAITGAGQGLGQMMAITLAQAGADLALLDVNASGLMETQEQCRMLSAKALTYQVDVTNEIDVETTFEAIIQDFGQLNGLVNNAGVLRDGLLVKAKDGVIS
;
A
#
# COMPACT_ATOMS: atom_id res chain seq x y z
N MET A 1 11.89 13.81 -10.02
CA MET A 1 10.44 13.55 -10.21
C MET A 1 9.71 14.52 -9.30
N ASP A 2 8.70 15.21 -9.79
CA ASP A 2 7.86 16.07 -8.95
C ASP A 2 6.74 15.23 -8.36
N ILE A 3 6.64 15.18 -7.03
CA ILE A 3 5.67 14.35 -6.29
C ILE A 3 4.51 15.21 -5.77
N LYS A 4 4.65 16.53 -5.79
CA LYS A 4 3.64 17.43 -5.25
C LYS A 4 2.34 17.27 -6.04
N SER A 5 1.22 17.10 -5.32
CA SER A 5 -0.11 16.88 -5.89
C SER A 5 -0.25 15.62 -6.76
N SER A 6 0.71 14.69 -6.66
CA SER A 6 0.56 13.35 -7.22
C SER A 6 -0.28 12.48 -6.30
N VAL A 7 -1.05 11.56 -6.87
CA VAL A 7 -1.80 10.53 -6.15
C VAL A 7 -1.00 9.24 -6.18
N ILE A 8 -0.67 8.70 -5.01
CA ILE A 8 0.13 7.49 -4.87
C ILE A 8 -0.65 6.45 -4.07
N ALA A 9 -0.85 5.28 -4.67
CA ALA A 9 -1.39 4.11 -4.00
C ALA A 9 -0.26 3.31 -3.33
N ILE A 10 -0.45 2.88 -2.09
CA ILE A 10 0.53 2.10 -1.32
C ILE A 10 -0.17 0.90 -0.72
N THR A 11 0.29 -0.31 -1.03
CA THR A 11 -0.18 -1.53 -0.36
C THR A 11 0.64 -1.83 0.88
N GLY A 12 0.01 -2.42 1.90
CA GLY A 12 0.66 -2.65 3.19
C GLY A 12 0.84 -1.34 3.98
N ALA A 13 -0.02 -0.35 3.74
CA ALA A 13 0.13 1.00 4.28
C ALA A 13 -0.22 1.10 5.77
N GLY A 14 -0.83 0.07 6.36
CA GLY A 14 -1.32 0.11 7.73
C GLY A 14 -0.22 0.05 8.80
N GLN A 15 1.01 -0.31 8.43
CA GLN A 15 2.12 -0.42 9.38
C GLN A 15 3.49 -0.41 8.69
N GLY A 16 4.56 -0.33 9.50
CA GLY A 16 5.94 -0.58 9.08
C GLY A 16 6.40 0.33 7.94
N LEU A 17 7.03 -0.26 6.92
CA LEU A 17 7.57 0.48 5.78
C LEU A 17 6.47 1.16 4.95
N GLY A 18 5.31 0.52 4.78
CA GLY A 18 4.20 1.11 4.02
C GLY A 18 3.67 2.38 4.67
N GLN A 19 3.47 2.36 5.99
CA GLN A 19 3.09 3.54 6.78
C GLN A 19 4.17 4.63 6.71
N MET A 20 5.44 4.28 6.90
CA MET A 20 6.55 5.24 6.81
C MET A 20 6.61 5.91 5.44
N MET A 21 6.44 5.14 4.35
CA MET A 21 6.39 5.68 3.00
C MET A 21 5.19 6.60 2.79
N ALA A 22 4.01 6.23 3.30
CA ALA A 22 2.81 7.07 3.23
C ALA A 22 3.02 8.45 3.87
N ILE A 23 3.53 8.47 5.09
CA ILE A 23 3.82 9.72 5.83
C ILE A 23 4.89 10.54 5.10
N THR A 24 5.95 9.89 4.62
CA THR A 24 7.05 10.57 3.90
C THR A 24 6.56 11.22 2.60
N LEU A 25 5.70 10.52 1.85
CA LEU A 25 5.12 11.04 0.62
C LEU A 25 4.08 12.14 0.89
N ALA A 26 3.31 12.03 1.96
CA ALA A 26 2.42 13.09 2.43
C ALA A 26 3.21 14.37 2.80
N GLN A 27 4.35 14.25 3.50
CA GLN A 27 5.26 15.37 3.76
C GLN A 27 5.80 16.02 2.48
N ALA A 28 5.99 15.23 1.42
CA ALA A 28 6.39 15.72 0.10
C ALA A 28 5.23 16.34 -0.69
N GLY A 29 4.00 16.32 -0.17
CA GLY A 29 2.82 16.92 -0.76
C GLY A 29 2.05 16.01 -1.72
N ALA A 30 2.24 14.69 -1.65
CA ALA A 30 1.39 13.73 -2.35
C ALA A 30 0.04 13.55 -1.63
N ASP A 31 -0.95 13.14 -2.41
CA ASP A 31 -2.22 12.57 -1.92
C ASP A 31 -2.13 11.04 -1.96
N LEU A 32 -2.77 10.37 -1.00
CA LEU A 32 -2.46 8.99 -0.63
C LEU A 32 -3.71 8.11 -0.71
N ALA A 33 -3.65 7.05 -1.53
CA ALA A 33 -4.53 5.91 -1.42
C ALA A 33 -3.84 4.82 -0.58
N LEU A 34 -4.34 4.57 0.62
CA LEU A 34 -3.74 3.68 1.61
C LEU A 34 -4.46 2.32 1.56
N LEU A 35 -3.76 1.27 1.11
CA LEU A 35 -4.30 -0.07 0.93
C LEU A 35 -3.70 -1.03 1.96
N ASP A 36 -4.53 -1.77 2.69
CA ASP A 36 -4.08 -2.82 3.63
C ASP A 36 -5.26 -3.75 4.01
N VAL A 37 -4.96 -4.93 4.54
CA VAL A 37 -5.97 -5.77 5.21
C VAL A 37 -6.28 -5.28 6.62
N ASN A 38 -5.33 -4.58 7.26
CA ASN A 38 -5.43 -4.05 8.62
C ASN A 38 -6.12 -2.68 8.66
N ALA A 39 -7.44 -2.68 8.87
CA ALA A 39 -8.24 -1.45 8.94
C ALA A 39 -7.82 -0.47 10.05
N SER A 40 -7.39 -0.96 11.23
CA SER A 40 -6.98 -0.06 12.32
C SER A 40 -5.66 0.64 12.02
N GLY A 41 -4.69 -0.09 11.47
CA GLY A 41 -3.42 0.50 11.01
C GLY A 41 -3.61 1.51 9.88
N LEU A 42 -4.58 1.27 8.98
CA LEU A 42 -4.97 2.23 7.94
C LEU A 42 -5.50 3.53 8.54
N MET A 43 -6.39 3.45 9.54
CA MET A 43 -6.94 4.64 10.20
C MET A 43 -5.86 5.47 10.89
N GLU A 44 -4.91 4.83 11.58
CA GLU A 44 -3.78 5.51 12.20
C GLU A 44 -2.92 6.23 11.16
N THR A 45 -2.56 5.53 10.08
CA THR A 45 -1.73 6.09 9.00
C THR A 45 -2.44 7.24 8.28
N GLN A 46 -3.75 7.12 8.05
CA GLN A 46 -4.57 8.16 7.45
C GLN A 46 -4.54 9.44 8.28
N GLU A 47 -4.71 9.33 9.60
CA GLU A 47 -4.69 10.50 10.48
C GLU A 47 -3.32 11.19 10.47
N GLN A 48 -2.24 10.41 10.51
CA GLN A 48 -0.88 10.95 10.40
C GLN A 48 -0.64 11.68 9.07
N CYS A 49 -1.14 11.16 7.95
CA CYS A 49 -1.05 11.83 6.65
C CYS A 49 -1.93 13.10 6.60
N ARG A 50 -3.12 13.08 7.18
CA ARG A 50 -4.03 14.24 7.23
C ARG A 50 -3.47 15.39 8.06
N MET A 51 -2.77 15.09 9.15
CA MET A 51 -2.03 16.11 9.93
C MET A 51 -0.98 16.86 9.09
N LEU A 52 -0.54 16.26 7.98
CA LEU A 52 0.39 16.85 7.01
C LEU A 52 -0.33 17.52 5.83
N SER A 53 -1.64 17.73 5.94
CA SER A 53 -2.51 18.33 4.90
C SER A 53 -2.66 17.51 3.61
N ALA A 54 -2.21 16.25 3.59
CA ALA A 54 -2.45 15.37 2.46
C ALA A 54 -3.89 14.84 2.46
N LYS A 55 -4.51 14.74 1.26
CA LYS A 55 -5.74 13.96 1.12
C LYS A 55 -5.38 12.48 1.19
N ALA A 56 -5.70 11.84 2.30
CA ALA A 56 -5.49 10.40 2.50
C ALA A 56 -6.83 9.67 2.62
N LEU A 57 -7.05 8.66 1.76
CA LEU A 57 -8.19 7.75 1.79
C LEU A 57 -7.71 6.32 2.02
N THR A 58 -8.55 5.51 2.65
CA THR A 58 -8.22 4.15 3.06
C THR A 58 -9.06 3.14 2.31
N TYR A 59 -8.44 2.07 1.86
CA TYR A 59 -9.08 0.97 1.15
C TYR A 59 -8.67 -0.33 1.84
N GLN A 60 -9.64 -1.02 2.46
CA GLN A 60 -9.37 -2.33 3.04
C GLN A 60 -9.41 -3.37 1.93
N VAL A 61 -8.27 -3.99 1.63
CA VAL A 61 -8.11 -4.86 0.46
C VAL A 61 -7.11 -5.99 0.73
N ASP A 62 -7.48 -7.20 0.34
CA ASP A 62 -6.54 -8.31 0.22
C ASP A 62 -5.92 -8.29 -1.18
N VAL A 63 -4.65 -7.93 -1.27
CA VAL A 63 -3.92 -7.84 -2.55
C VAL A 63 -3.73 -9.19 -3.25
N THR A 64 -4.05 -10.31 -2.59
CA THR A 64 -4.02 -11.64 -3.20
C THR A 64 -5.31 -11.98 -3.95
N ASN A 65 -6.37 -11.20 -3.78
CA ASN A 65 -7.63 -11.32 -4.50
C ASN A 65 -7.70 -10.31 -5.65
N GLU A 66 -7.64 -10.82 -6.88
CA GLU A 66 -7.64 -10.01 -8.11
C GLU A 66 -8.89 -9.11 -8.23
N ILE A 67 -10.07 -9.63 -7.91
CA ILE A 67 -11.34 -8.88 -8.03
C ILE A 67 -11.38 -7.72 -7.03
N ASP A 68 -10.89 -7.94 -5.80
CA ASP A 68 -10.84 -6.90 -4.78
C ASP A 68 -9.85 -5.79 -5.18
N VAL A 69 -8.73 -6.17 -5.80
CA VAL A 69 -7.74 -5.23 -6.35
C VAL A 69 -8.35 -4.40 -7.48
N GLU A 70 -8.99 -5.03 -8.47
CA GLU A 70 -9.65 -4.31 -9.58
C GLU A 70 -10.67 -3.29 -9.06
N THR A 71 -11.59 -3.75 -8.20
CA THR A 71 -12.62 -2.90 -7.60
C THR A 71 -12.02 -1.74 -6.79
N THR A 72 -10.93 -1.99 -6.05
CA THR A 72 -10.25 -0.96 -5.26
C THR A 72 -9.63 0.11 -6.15
N PHE A 73 -9.01 -0.27 -7.26
CA PHE A 73 -8.37 0.70 -8.17
C PHE A 73 -9.41 1.51 -8.95
N GLU A 74 -10.56 0.93 -9.28
CA GLU A 74 -11.70 1.70 -9.81
C GLU A 74 -12.16 2.78 -8.81
N ALA A 75 -12.31 2.42 -7.53
CA ALA A 75 -12.67 3.36 -6.47
C ALA A 75 -11.62 4.47 -6.28
N ILE A 76 -10.32 4.14 -6.33
CA ILE A 76 -9.24 5.13 -6.25
C ILE A 76 -9.34 6.14 -7.39
N ILE A 77 -9.55 5.70 -8.63
CA ILE A 77 -9.73 6.60 -9.76
C ILE A 77 -10.97 7.47 -9.59
N GLN A 78 -12.07 6.92 -9.07
CA GLN A 78 -13.29 7.68 -8.81
C GLN A 78 -13.06 8.76 -7.72
N ASP A 79 -12.37 8.43 -6.64
CA ASP A 79 -12.18 9.33 -5.50
C ASP A 79 -11.15 10.43 -5.75
N PHE A 80 -10.10 10.13 -6.52
CA PHE A 80 -8.99 11.05 -6.76
C PHE A 80 -8.98 11.65 -8.17
N GLY A 81 -9.66 11.04 -9.14
CA GLY A 81 -9.66 11.44 -10.55
C GLY A 81 -8.37 11.06 -11.30
N GLN A 82 -7.34 10.59 -10.61
CA GLN A 82 -6.04 10.22 -11.19
C GLN A 82 -5.30 9.24 -10.27
N LEU A 83 -4.32 8.53 -10.83
CA LEU A 83 -3.32 7.76 -10.10
C LEU A 83 -1.97 7.93 -10.81
N ASN A 84 -0.95 8.41 -10.08
CA ASN A 84 0.36 8.74 -10.66
C ASN A 84 1.45 7.75 -10.27
N GLY A 85 1.26 7.03 -9.15
CA GLY A 85 2.24 6.05 -8.66
C GLY A 85 1.59 4.93 -7.87
N LEU A 86 2.27 3.79 -7.86
CA LEU A 86 1.90 2.61 -7.10
C LEU A 86 3.13 2.02 -6.41
N VAL A 87 2.99 1.76 -5.11
CA VAL A 87 3.97 1.05 -4.30
C VAL A 87 3.38 -0.31 -3.89
N ASN A 88 3.78 -1.37 -4.60
CA ASN A 88 3.43 -2.75 -4.27
C ASN A 88 4.31 -3.24 -3.11
N ASN A 89 3.97 -2.84 -1.88
CA ASN A 89 4.77 -3.10 -0.68
C ASN A 89 4.18 -4.18 0.23
N ALA A 90 2.87 -4.47 0.17
CA ALA A 90 2.25 -5.53 0.97
C ALA A 90 2.99 -6.86 0.76
N GLY A 91 3.38 -7.49 1.87
CA GLY A 91 4.10 -8.74 1.85
C GLY A 91 4.11 -9.38 3.23
N VAL A 92 4.10 -10.72 3.24
CA VAL A 92 4.22 -11.52 4.46
C VAL A 92 5.37 -12.49 4.27
N LEU A 93 6.31 -12.51 5.21
CA LEU A 93 7.37 -13.49 5.24
C LEU A 93 6.88 -14.77 5.93
N ARG A 94 6.99 -15.90 5.25
CA ARG A 94 6.86 -17.23 5.87
C ARG A 94 8.25 -17.83 5.92
N ASP A 95 8.85 -17.83 7.11
CA ASP A 95 10.20 -18.33 7.30
C ASP A 95 10.23 -19.87 7.23
N GLY A 96 11.33 -20.42 6.71
CA GLY A 96 11.50 -21.85 6.52
C GLY A 96 12.81 -22.19 5.81
N LEU A 97 13.37 -23.35 6.12
CA LEU A 97 14.53 -23.88 5.40
C LEU A 97 14.10 -24.35 4.00
N LEU A 98 14.68 -23.74 2.96
CA LEU A 98 14.60 -24.29 1.62
C LEU A 98 15.46 -25.55 1.58
N VAL A 99 14.84 -26.72 1.38
CA VAL A 99 15.58 -27.96 1.23
C VAL A 99 16.00 -28.12 -0.23
N LYS A 100 17.28 -28.42 -0.45
CA LYS A 100 17.84 -28.57 -1.79
C LYS A 100 17.40 -29.91 -2.37
N ALA A 101 16.67 -29.87 -3.48
CA ALA A 101 16.42 -31.05 -4.28
C ALA A 101 17.31 -31.03 -5.53
N LYS A 102 18.00 -32.13 -5.80
CA LYS A 102 18.70 -32.37 -7.06
C LYS A 102 18.17 -33.66 -7.66
N ASP A 103 17.67 -33.60 -8.89
CA ASP A 103 17.11 -34.75 -9.61
C ASP A 103 15.99 -35.47 -8.84
N GLY A 104 15.15 -34.72 -8.11
CA GLY A 104 14.08 -35.26 -7.28
C GLY A 104 14.53 -35.83 -5.92
N VAL A 105 15.82 -35.79 -5.60
CA VAL A 105 16.36 -36.23 -4.31
C VAL A 105 16.63 -35.04 -3.41
N ILE A 106 16.04 -35.07 -2.22
CA ILE A 106 16.24 -34.09 -1.15
C ILE A 106 17.59 -34.38 -0.47
N SER A 107 18.48 -33.38 -0.41
CA SER A 107 19.82 -33.46 0.22
C SER A 107 20.07 -32.33 1.20
#